data_AF-S5M0X7-F1
#
_entry.id   AF-S5M0X7-F1
#
_cell.length_a   1.000
_cell.length_b   1.000
_cell.length_c   1.000
_cell.angle_alpha   90.00
_cell.angle_beta   90.00
_cell.angle_gamma   90.00
#
_symmetry.space_group_name_H-M   'P 1'
#
loop_
_entity.id
_entity.type
_entity.pdbx_description
1 polymer ?
#
loop_
_entity_poly.entity_id
_entity_poly.type
_entity_poly.pdbx_seq_one_letter_code
_entity_poly.pdbx_strand_id
1 'polypeptide(L)'
;MKTIKQINYEKIIVKRVNTVYENLKVNIGKEFKIPKNIEEFINKNSQLSTREEIELFGQEFDKTFGDWIVLDGNQDKLIILNHLMSILQNSIIVLISIDVNLEKENVEKEVINNSKGIDIIVATAVQAFGVKTNELLEKYKELDLDQDTHQVFKSINEFLKVVSKQDAQAAFAKLMDNILEFNQNYNNSYKRASNINEDELSSKRIEIFMEYMNTYYLMVFLLELILIYPLQEGMMNQQVFDNIMPNIVLYN
;
A
#
# COMPACT_ATOMS: atom_id res chain seq x y z
N MET A 1 4.60 0.12 32.73
CA MET A 1 4.21 0.07 31.30
C MET A 1 2.95 -0.77 31.20
N LYS A 2 1.93 -0.32 30.44
CA LYS A 2 0.69 -1.10 30.27
C LYS A 2 1.00 -2.27 29.32
N THR A 3 0.84 -3.49 29.80
CA THR A 3 0.87 -4.69 28.96
C THR A 3 -0.36 -4.68 28.06
N ILE A 4 -0.16 -4.93 26.77
CA ILE A 4 -1.24 -5.01 25.79
C ILE A 4 -1.34 -6.44 25.27
N LYS A 5 -2.44 -6.78 24.58
CA LYS A 5 -2.49 -8.02 23.82
C LYS A 5 -1.39 -8.03 22.74
N GLN A 6 -0.81 -9.21 22.53
CA GLN A 6 0.33 -9.38 21.62
C GLN A 6 -0.07 -9.08 20.17
N ILE A 7 0.71 -8.23 19.52
CA ILE A 7 0.57 -7.91 18.10
C ILE A 7 1.77 -8.49 17.36
N ASN A 8 1.53 -9.48 16.52
CA ASN A 8 2.52 -9.98 15.58
C ASN A 8 2.29 -9.27 14.23
N TYR A 9 3.01 -8.16 14.01
CA TYR A 9 2.83 -7.32 12.83
C TYR A 9 3.21 -8.05 11.55
N GLU A 10 4.25 -8.89 11.60
CA GLU A 10 4.67 -9.68 10.45
C GLU A 10 3.55 -10.61 9.98
N LYS A 11 2.98 -11.39 10.90
CA LYS A 11 1.89 -12.32 10.60
C LYS A 11 0.66 -11.60 10.04
N ILE A 12 0.38 -10.37 10.50
CA ILE A 12 -0.72 -9.55 9.98
C ILE A 12 -0.47 -9.18 8.51
N ILE A 13 0.72 -8.64 8.20
CA ILE A 13 1.10 -8.26 6.84
C ILE A 13 1.13 -9.49 5.93
N VAL A 14 1.73 -10.59 6.37
CA VAL A 14 1.80 -11.84 5.60
C VAL A 14 0.40 -12.35 5.27
N LYS A 15 -0.50 -12.38 6.25
CA LYS A 15 -1.90 -12.79 6.03
C LYS A 15 -2.61 -11.89 5.01
N ARG A 16 -2.36 -10.59 5.07
CA ARG A 16 -2.96 -9.64 4.12
C ARG A 16 -2.47 -9.89 2.70
N VAL A 17 -1.15 -10.04 2.51
CA VAL A 17 -0.56 -10.35 1.20
C VAL A 17 -1.04 -11.71 0.68
N ASN A 18 -1.15 -12.71 1.55
CA ASN A 18 -1.70 -14.02 1.16
C ASN A 18 -3.12 -13.93 0.60
N THR A 19 -3.97 -13.06 1.16
CA THR A 19 -5.33 -12.84 0.64
C THR A 19 -5.31 -12.33 -0.81
N VAL A 20 -4.38 -11.42 -1.11
CA VAL A 20 -4.16 -10.91 -2.47
C VAL A 20 -3.63 -12.01 -3.38
N TYR A 21 -2.66 -12.80 -2.90
CA TYR A 21 -2.08 -13.92 -3.63
C TYR A 21 -3.12 -14.99 -3.98
N GLU A 22 -4.03 -15.33 -3.07
CA GLU A 22 -5.13 -16.26 -3.33
C GLU A 22 -6.09 -15.71 -4.40
N ASN A 23 -6.44 -14.41 -4.32
CA ASN A 23 -7.25 -13.75 -5.36
C ASN A 23 -6.55 -13.76 -6.74
N LEU A 24 -5.23 -13.52 -6.78
CA LEU A 24 -4.42 -13.60 -7.98
C LEU A 24 -4.46 -15.02 -8.57
N LYS A 25 -4.14 -16.04 -7.75
CA LYS A 25 -4.02 -17.44 -8.18
C LYS A 25 -5.28 -17.97 -8.87
N VAL A 26 -6.46 -17.56 -8.40
CA VAL A 26 -7.75 -18.00 -8.96
C VAL A 26 -8.06 -17.35 -10.32
N ASN A 27 -7.51 -16.17 -10.61
CA ASN A 27 -7.97 -15.34 -11.72
C ASN A 27 -6.92 -15.08 -12.79
N ILE A 28 -5.63 -15.07 -12.43
CA ILE A 28 -4.54 -14.61 -13.30
C ILE A 28 -4.46 -15.37 -14.63
N GLY A 29 -4.70 -16.69 -14.62
CA GLY A 29 -4.66 -17.52 -15.83
C GLY A 29 -5.82 -17.31 -16.81
N LYS A 30 -6.88 -16.59 -16.40
CA LYS A 30 -7.99 -16.20 -17.29
C LYS A 30 -7.66 -14.97 -18.13
N GLU A 31 -6.72 -14.15 -17.64
CA GLU A 31 -6.44 -12.81 -18.17
C GLU A 31 -5.06 -12.73 -18.82
N PHE A 32 -4.10 -13.54 -18.35
CA PHE A 32 -2.71 -13.50 -18.79
C PHE A 32 -2.17 -14.88 -19.13
N LYS A 33 -1.27 -14.90 -20.11
CA LYS A 33 -0.27 -15.95 -20.24
C LYS A 33 0.84 -15.68 -19.21
N ILE A 34 0.88 -16.54 -18.20
CA ILE A 34 1.75 -16.40 -17.03
C ILE A 34 3.19 -16.83 -17.39
N PRO A 35 4.22 -16.07 -16.99
CA PRO A 35 5.61 -16.50 -17.13
C PRO A 35 5.89 -17.80 -16.36
N LYS A 36 6.72 -18.68 -16.93
CA LYS A 36 6.95 -20.04 -16.41
C LYS A 36 7.38 -20.07 -14.95
N ASN A 37 8.27 -19.17 -14.53
CA ASN A 37 8.74 -19.11 -13.13
C ASN A 37 7.61 -18.82 -12.16
N ILE A 38 6.69 -17.92 -12.54
CA ILE A 38 5.53 -17.55 -11.73
C ILE A 38 4.52 -18.70 -11.70
N GLU A 39 4.29 -19.34 -12.84
CA GLU A 39 3.43 -20.53 -12.90
C GLU A 39 3.96 -21.65 -12.00
N GLU A 40 5.27 -21.93 -12.04
CA GLU A 40 5.91 -22.89 -11.15
C GLU A 40 5.78 -22.49 -9.67
N PHE A 41 5.97 -21.20 -9.35
CA PHE A 41 5.82 -20.68 -7.99
C PHE A 41 4.37 -20.86 -7.49
N ILE A 42 3.38 -20.51 -8.30
CA ILE A 42 1.95 -20.63 -7.97
C ILE A 42 1.53 -22.09 -7.77
N ASN A 43 2.10 -23.01 -8.55
CA ASN A 43 1.81 -24.42 -8.45
C ASN A 43 2.46 -25.08 -7.22
N LYS A 44 3.67 -24.64 -6.83
CA LYS A 44 4.39 -25.16 -5.65
C LYS A 44 3.82 -24.63 -4.33
N ASN A 45 3.35 -23.38 -4.32
CA ASN A 45 2.90 -22.72 -3.10
C ASN A 45 1.36 -22.64 -3.10
N SER A 46 0.71 -23.29 -2.13
CA SER A 46 -0.75 -23.19 -1.99
C SER A 46 -1.17 -21.82 -1.44
N GLN A 47 -0.35 -21.27 -0.55
CA GLN A 47 -0.53 -20.03 0.19
C GLN A 47 0.85 -19.43 0.51
N LEU A 48 0.86 -18.16 0.90
CA LEU A 48 2.01 -17.47 1.50
C LEU A 48 1.81 -17.43 3.02
N SER A 49 2.80 -17.94 3.74
CA SER A 49 2.79 -18.11 5.20
C SER A 49 3.96 -17.41 5.90
N THR A 50 5.01 -17.04 5.17
CA THR A 50 6.16 -16.31 5.72
C THR A 50 6.55 -15.10 4.89
N ARG A 51 7.36 -14.21 5.50
CA ARG A 51 7.95 -13.07 4.82
C ARG A 51 8.85 -13.49 3.66
N GLU A 52 9.65 -14.54 3.83
CA GLU A 52 10.58 -15.03 2.80
C GLU A 52 9.84 -15.50 1.55
N GLU A 53 8.66 -16.11 1.71
CA GLU A 53 7.83 -16.51 0.57
C GLU A 53 7.28 -15.31 -0.20
N ILE A 54 6.96 -14.21 0.48
CA ILE A 54 6.57 -12.94 -0.15
C ILE A 54 7.74 -12.31 -0.89
N GLU A 55 8.92 -12.28 -0.27
CA GLU A 55 10.14 -11.76 -0.89
C GLU A 55 10.51 -12.56 -2.14
N LEU A 56 10.48 -13.90 -2.06
CA LEU A 56 10.73 -14.78 -3.19
C LEU A 56 9.71 -14.55 -4.31
N PHE A 57 8.43 -14.42 -3.97
CA PHE A 57 7.40 -14.14 -4.95
C PHE A 57 7.64 -12.78 -5.64
N GLY A 58 7.94 -11.73 -4.87
CA GLY A 58 8.27 -10.41 -5.40
C GLY A 58 9.49 -10.42 -6.32
N GLN A 59 10.54 -11.16 -5.95
CA GLN A 59 11.75 -11.30 -6.79
C GLN A 59 11.47 -12.01 -8.11
N GLU A 60 10.72 -13.12 -8.09
CA GLU A 60 10.36 -13.81 -9.32
C GLU A 60 9.41 -12.97 -10.19
N PHE A 61 8.52 -12.21 -9.56
CA PHE A 61 7.61 -11.32 -10.25
C PHE A 61 8.34 -10.17 -10.94
N ASP A 62 9.32 -9.55 -10.26
CA ASP A 62 10.14 -8.47 -10.81
C ASP A 62 10.98 -8.93 -12.02
N LYS A 63 11.65 -10.08 -11.90
CA LYS A 63 12.43 -10.68 -13.01
C LYS A 63 11.62 -10.92 -14.27
N THR A 64 10.32 -11.21 -14.10
CA THR A 64 9.44 -11.62 -15.19
C THR A 64 8.44 -10.54 -15.58
N PHE A 65 8.55 -9.31 -15.04
CA PHE A 65 7.56 -8.27 -15.24
C PHE A 65 7.30 -7.94 -16.72
N GLY A 66 8.35 -7.95 -17.55
CA GLY A 66 8.26 -7.74 -19.00
C GLY A 66 7.78 -8.94 -19.82
N ASP A 67 7.67 -10.12 -19.21
CA ASP A 67 7.32 -11.37 -19.91
C ASP A 67 5.81 -11.68 -19.88
N TRP A 68 5.02 -10.90 -19.15
CA TRP A 68 3.58 -11.09 -19.03
C TRP A 68 2.86 -10.68 -20.31
N ILE A 69 1.94 -11.53 -20.78
CA ILE A 69 1.19 -11.29 -22.02
C ILE A 69 -0.30 -11.37 -21.71
N VAL A 70 -1.05 -10.31 -22.04
CA VAL A 70 -2.52 -10.28 -21.96
C VAL A 70 -3.16 -11.16 -23.02
N LEU A 71 -4.16 -11.97 -22.65
CA LEU A 71 -4.75 -12.97 -23.54
C LEU A 71 -5.71 -12.40 -24.58
N ASP A 72 -6.44 -11.33 -24.24
CA ASP A 72 -7.42 -10.68 -25.12
C ASP A 72 -6.86 -9.46 -25.85
N GLY A 73 -5.57 -9.18 -25.70
CA GLY A 73 -4.88 -8.05 -26.31
C GLY A 73 -5.09 -6.70 -25.61
N ASN A 74 -5.93 -6.61 -24.57
CA ASN A 74 -6.15 -5.37 -23.83
C ASN A 74 -4.97 -5.09 -22.88
N GLN A 75 -4.06 -4.20 -23.30
CA GLN A 75 -2.85 -3.85 -22.54
C GLN A 75 -3.15 -3.12 -21.23
N ASP A 76 -4.31 -2.48 -21.07
CA ASP A 76 -4.68 -1.78 -19.84
C ASP A 76 -4.69 -2.73 -18.63
N LYS A 77 -4.94 -4.03 -18.87
CA LYS A 77 -4.89 -5.06 -17.82
C LYS A 77 -3.52 -5.17 -17.16
N LEU A 78 -2.43 -4.76 -17.83
CA LEU A 78 -1.10 -4.73 -17.22
C LEU A 78 -1.05 -3.88 -15.94
N ILE A 79 -2.00 -2.94 -15.73
CA ILE A 79 -2.09 -2.21 -14.47
C ILE A 79 -2.27 -3.14 -13.26
N ILE A 80 -2.90 -4.30 -13.43
CA ILE A 80 -3.06 -5.28 -12.35
C ILE A 80 -1.70 -5.78 -11.85
N LEU A 81 -0.73 -5.94 -12.76
CA LEU A 81 0.63 -6.35 -12.43
C LEU A 81 1.36 -5.25 -11.64
N ASN A 82 1.12 -3.99 -12.00
CA ASN A 82 1.63 -2.82 -11.28
C ASN A 82 1.08 -2.73 -9.84
N HIS A 83 -0.23 -2.97 -9.68
CA HIS A 83 -0.84 -3.07 -8.35
C HIS A 83 -0.21 -4.18 -7.52
N LEU A 84 -0.05 -5.39 -8.10
CA LEU A 84 0.57 -6.52 -7.42
C LEU A 84 2.01 -6.20 -7.00
N MET A 85 2.83 -5.62 -7.88
CA MET A 85 4.20 -5.22 -7.54
C MET A 85 4.20 -4.23 -6.37
N SER A 86 3.35 -3.22 -6.42
CA SER A 86 3.25 -2.20 -5.38
C SER A 86 2.83 -2.79 -4.03
N ILE A 87 1.92 -3.77 -4.02
CA ILE A 87 1.52 -4.49 -2.81
C ILE A 87 2.70 -5.27 -2.23
N LEU A 88 3.42 -6.03 -3.05
CA LEU A 88 4.56 -6.84 -2.61
C LEU A 88 5.68 -5.94 -2.05
N GLN A 89 6.10 -4.92 -2.80
CA GLN A 89 7.15 -3.99 -2.37
C GLN A 89 6.79 -3.28 -1.07
N ASN A 90 5.58 -2.73 -0.96
CA ASN A 90 5.18 -1.99 0.23
C ASN A 90 4.99 -2.88 1.45
N SER A 91 4.59 -4.14 1.27
CA SER A 91 4.53 -5.09 2.40
C SER A 91 5.92 -5.28 3.03
N ILE A 92 6.96 -5.42 2.21
CA ILE A 92 8.35 -5.59 2.68
C ILE A 92 8.89 -4.28 3.27
N ILE A 93 8.62 -3.13 2.64
CA ILE A 93 9.04 -1.82 3.15
C ILE A 93 8.49 -1.59 4.56
N VAL A 94 7.21 -1.91 4.81
CA VAL A 94 6.59 -1.76 6.14
C VAL A 94 7.27 -2.65 7.16
N LEU A 95 7.48 -3.94 6.84
CA LEU A 95 8.16 -4.88 7.74
C LEU A 95 9.56 -4.38 8.12
N ILE A 96 10.37 -4.02 7.12
CA ILE A 96 11.73 -3.51 7.34
C ILE A 96 11.72 -2.22 8.17
N SER A 97 10.82 -1.29 7.86
CA SER A 97 10.76 0.01 8.54
C SER A 97 10.43 -0.16 10.02
N ILE A 98 9.49 -1.06 10.33
CA ILE A 98 9.12 -1.38 11.72
C ILE A 98 10.28 -2.10 12.41
N ASP A 99 10.89 -3.11 11.80
CA ASP A 99 12.03 -3.85 12.36
C ASP A 99 13.18 -2.91 12.77
N VAL A 100 13.54 -2.00 11.85
CA VAL A 100 14.62 -1.03 12.05
C VAL A 100 14.29 -0.07 13.18
N ASN A 101 13.05 0.41 13.27
CA ASN A 101 12.65 1.36 14.32
C ASN A 101 12.49 0.69 15.69
N LEU A 102 11.99 -0.56 15.75
CA LEU A 102 11.97 -1.36 16.98
C LEU A 102 13.39 -1.63 17.48
N GLU A 103 14.32 -1.99 16.60
CA GLU A 103 15.72 -2.23 16.93
C GLU A 103 16.41 -0.99 17.49
N LYS A 104 16.27 0.16 16.81
CA LYS A 104 16.82 1.44 17.27
C LYS A 104 16.35 1.81 18.67
N GLU A 105 15.11 1.45 19.00
CA GLU A 105 14.47 1.75 20.27
C GLU A 105 14.64 0.65 21.33
N ASN A 106 15.42 -0.39 21.04
CA ASN A 106 15.63 -1.56 21.90
C ASN A 106 14.31 -2.23 22.33
N VAL A 107 13.36 -2.34 21.39
CA VAL A 107 12.09 -3.07 21.57
C VAL A 107 12.19 -4.40 20.83
N GLU A 108 11.60 -5.44 21.42
CA GLU A 108 11.51 -6.78 20.84
C GLU A 108 10.88 -6.74 19.44
N LYS A 109 11.51 -7.42 18.48
CA LYS A 109 11.02 -7.58 17.10
C LYS A 109 9.93 -8.66 17.05
N GLU A 110 9.20 -8.72 15.94
CA GLU A 110 8.16 -9.72 15.62
C GLU A 110 6.89 -9.64 16.49
N VAL A 111 7.00 -9.47 17.81
CA VAL A 111 5.87 -9.43 18.74
C VAL A 111 5.90 -8.19 19.61
N ILE A 112 4.94 -7.31 19.41
CA ILE A 112 4.72 -6.12 20.24
C ILE A 112 3.80 -6.49 21.41
N ASN A 113 4.30 -6.31 22.63
CA ASN A 113 3.59 -6.66 23.88
C ASN A 113 3.38 -5.46 24.83
N ASN A 114 3.80 -4.27 24.42
CA ASN A 114 3.76 -3.06 25.23
C ASN A 114 3.42 -1.82 24.38
N SER A 115 3.02 -0.75 25.06
CA SER A 115 2.63 0.52 24.41
C SER A 115 3.77 1.18 23.62
N LYS A 116 5.04 1.00 24.02
CA LYS A 116 6.18 1.59 23.30
C LYS A 116 6.27 1.06 21.87
N GLY A 117 5.98 -0.23 21.65
CA GLY A 117 5.94 -0.79 20.30
C GLY A 117 4.81 -0.21 19.45
N ILE A 118 3.66 0.13 20.05
CA ILE A 118 2.57 0.84 19.35
C ILE A 118 3.02 2.24 18.94
N ASP A 119 3.64 2.97 19.87
CA ASP A 119 4.15 4.32 19.59
C ASP A 119 5.14 4.30 18.43
N ILE A 120 5.96 3.25 18.32
CA ILE A 120 6.90 3.04 17.20
C ILE A 120 6.18 2.80 15.88
N ILE A 121 5.11 1.98 15.85
CA ILE A 121 4.29 1.79 14.64
C ILE A 121 3.71 3.13 14.19
N VAL A 122 3.09 3.87 15.12
CA VAL A 122 2.46 5.16 14.82
C VAL A 122 3.51 6.18 14.35
N ALA A 123 4.65 6.28 15.02
CA ALA A 123 5.73 7.17 14.62
C ALA A 123 6.29 6.80 13.23
N THR A 124 6.45 5.51 12.93
CA THR A 124 6.87 5.02 11.61
C THR A 124 5.88 5.45 10.53
N ALA A 125 4.57 5.36 10.81
CA ALA A 125 3.54 5.79 9.88
C ALA A 125 3.51 7.30 9.66
N VAL A 126 3.67 8.12 10.70
CA VAL A 126 3.82 9.59 10.58
C VAL A 126 5.01 9.95 9.69
N GLN A 127 6.17 9.32 9.94
CA GLN A 127 7.37 9.55 9.15
C GLN A 127 7.19 9.15 7.69
N ALA A 128 6.70 7.93 7.45
CA ALA A 128 6.45 7.42 6.10
C ALA A 128 5.52 8.34 5.31
N PHE A 129 4.44 8.79 5.95
CA PHE A 129 3.48 9.64 5.28
C PHE A 129 4.01 11.05 5.03
N GLY A 130 4.77 11.63 5.96
CA GLY A 130 5.44 12.92 5.76
C GLY A 130 6.44 12.89 4.61
N VAL A 131 7.27 11.84 4.53
CA VAL A 131 8.23 11.64 3.43
C VAL A 131 7.48 11.51 2.10
N LYS A 132 6.50 10.61 2.01
CA LYS A 132 5.71 10.42 0.79
C LYS A 132 4.92 11.66 0.38
N THR A 133 4.42 12.43 1.33
CA THR A 133 3.78 13.72 1.05
C THR A 133 4.74 14.64 0.30
N ASN A 134 5.98 14.79 0.76
CA ASN A 134 6.94 15.67 0.11
C ASN A 134 7.36 15.15 -1.27
N GLU A 135 7.65 13.85 -1.39
CA GLU A 135 8.01 13.22 -2.68
C GLU A 135 6.90 13.42 -3.73
N LEU A 136 5.63 13.20 -3.35
CA LEU A 136 4.49 13.35 -4.24
C LEU A 136 4.25 14.80 -4.66
N LEU A 137 4.41 15.76 -3.73
CA LEU A 137 4.28 17.19 -4.04
C LEU A 137 5.37 17.66 -5.00
N GLU A 138 6.61 17.20 -4.79
CA GLU A 138 7.74 17.49 -5.68
C GLU A 138 7.48 16.91 -7.07
N LYS A 139 7.14 15.62 -7.15
CA LYS A 139 6.87 14.93 -8.41
C LYS A 139 5.71 15.56 -9.19
N TYR A 140 4.63 15.93 -8.52
CA TYR A 140 3.49 16.60 -9.15
C TYR A 140 3.91 17.92 -9.83
N LYS A 141 4.77 18.68 -9.16
CA LYS A 141 5.31 19.94 -9.67
C LYS A 141 6.29 19.72 -10.83
N GLU A 142 7.19 18.74 -10.72
CA GLU A 142 8.14 18.37 -11.79
C GLU A 142 7.42 17.99 -13.09
N LEU A 143 6.28 17.31 -12.97
CA LEU A 143 5.45 16.91 -14.09
C LEU A 143 4.59 18.07 -14.65
N ASP A 144 4.60 19.25 -14.02
CA ASP A 144 3.80 20.42 -14.41
C ASP A 144 2.29 20.11 -14.47
N LEU A 145 1.82 19.24 -13.57
CA LEU A 145 0.42 18.84 -13.49
C LEU A 145 -0.48 19.92 -12.84
N ASP A 146 0.09 21.04 -12.38
CA ASP A 146 -0.68 22.22 -12.00
C ASP A 146 -1.43 22.81 -13.23
N GLN A 147 -0.96 22.54 -14.45
CA GLN A 147 -1.61 22.95 -15.71
C GLN A 147 -2.66 21.95 -16.21
N ASP A 148 -2.91 20.84 -15.51
CA ASP A 148 -3.87 19.83 -15.95
C ASP A 148 -5.31 20.37 -15.89
N THR A 149 -5.89 20.62 -17.07
CA THR A 149 -7.27 21.12 -17.21
C THR A 149 -8.32 20.11 -16.72
N HIS A 150 -8.01 18.81 -16.76
CA HIS A 150 -8.88 17.76 -16.21
C HIS A 150 -8.79 17.65 -14.69
N GLN A 151 -7.81 18.29 -14.06
CA GLN A 151 -7.64 18.39 -12.61
C GLN A 151 -7.71 17.03 -11.89
N VAL A 152 -7.17 15.97 -12.51
CA VAL A 152 -7.34 14.58 -12.05
C VAL A 152 -6.84 14.41 -10.63
N PHE A 153 -5.63 14.89 -10.37
CA PHE A 153 -4.92 14.74 -9.11
C PHE A 153 -4.89 16.03 -8.28
N LYS A 154 -5.68 17.05 -8.64
CA LYS A 154 -5.65 18.34 -7.95
C LYS A 154 -6.06 18.22 -6.48
N SER A 155 -7.14 17.49 -6.20
CA SER A 155 -7.66 17.34 -4.83
C SER A 155 -6.67 16.61 -3.91
N ILE A 156 -6.02 15.55 -4.40
CA ILE A 156 -5.00 14.85 -3.61
C ILE A 156 -3.78 15.75 -3.37
N ASN A 157 -3.35 16.51 -4.38
CA ASN A 157 -2.24 17.44 -4.25
C ASN A 157 -2.54 18.59 -3.28
N GLU A 158 -3.74 19.17 -3.31
CA GLU A 158 -4.18 20.20 -2.37
C GLU A 158 -4.22 19.69 -0.93
N PHE A 159 -4.74 18.47 -0.73
CA PHE A 159 -4.71 17.80 0.57
C PHE A 159 -3.27 17.61 1.07
N LEU A 160 -2.36 17.09 0.22
CA LEU A 160 -0.95 16.91 0.57
C LEU A 160 -0.25 18.23 0.93
N LYS A 161 -0.59 19.35 0.27
CA LYS A 161 -0.11 20.70 0.62
C LYS A 161 -0.57 21.15 2.01
N VAL A 162 -1.70 20.64 2.50
CA VAL A 162 -2.16 20.88 3.88
C VAL A 162 -1.39 20.00 4.86
N VAL A 163 -1.23 18.72 4.54
CA VAL A 163 -0.47 17.76 5.37
C VAL A 163 0.97 18.21 5.55
N SER A 164 1.65 18.66 4.50
CA SER A 164 3.07 19.08 4.57
C SER A 164 3.34 20.30 5.46
N LYS A 165 2.28 21.04 5.84
CA LYS A 165 2.35 22.19 6.74
C LYS A 165 2.03 21.84 8.19
N GLN A 166 1.62 20.61 8.47
CA GLN A 166 1.33 20.16 9.83
C GLN A 166 2.65 20.07 10.62
N ASP A 167 2.65 20.59 11.84
CA ASP A 167 3.72 20.27 12.78
C ASP A 167 3.64 18.79 13.22
N ALA A 168 4.68 18.30 13.87
CA ALA A 168 4.77 16.90 14.27
C ALA A 168 3.62 16.46 15.20
N GLN A 169 3.15 17.34 16.08
CA GLN A 169 2.08 17.01 17.02
C GLN A 169 0.73 16.90 16.30
N ALA A 170 0.43 17.84 15.40
CA ALA A 170 -0.75 17.80 14.57
C ALA A 170 -0.74 16.59 13.62
N ALA A 171 0.40 16.28 13.01
CA ALA A 171 0.56 15.12 12.13
C ALA A 171 0.33 13.80 12.87
N PHE A 172 0.83 13.67 14.09
CA PHE A 172 0.58 12.50 14.93
C PHE A 172 -0.90 12.40 15.31
N ALA A 173 -1.51 13.49 15.78
CA ALA A 173 -2.90 13.51 16.21
C ALA A 173 -3.89 13.22 15.07
N LYS A 174 -3.57 13.66 13.84
CA LYS A 174 -4.42 13.51 12.65
C LYS A 174 -4.03 12.34 11.75
N LEU A 175 -3.10 11.48 12.17
CA LEU A 175 -2.54 10.45 11.30
C LEU A 175 -3.61 9.58 10.61
N MET A 176 -4.56 9.05 11.38
CA MET A 176 -5.62 8.20 10.83
C MET A 176 -6.48 8.97 9.83
N ASP A 177 -6.92 10.17 10.17
CA ASP A 177 -7.74 11.02 9.29
C ASP A 177 -6.97 11.34 8.00
N ASN A 178 -5.70 11.70 8.11
CA ASN A 178 -4.87 12.02 6.96
C ASN A 178 -4.72 10.76 6.05
N ILE A 179 -4.52 9.56 6.61
CA ILE A 179 -4.40 8.32 5.81
C ILE A 179 -5.72 8.01 5.10
N LEU A 180 -6.85 8.13 5.81
CA LEU A 180 -8.17 7.85 5.25
C LEU A 180 -8.53 8.84 4.14
N GLU A 181 -8.25 10.12 4.36
CA GLU A 181 -8.47 11.18 3.37
C GLU A 181 -7.57 10.98 2.14
N PHE A 182 -6.31 10.57 2.33
CA PHE A 182 -5.44 10.19 1.20
C PHE A 182 -6.02 9.02 0.40
N ASN A 183 -6.43 7.94 1.07
CA ASN A 183 -6.99 6.76 0.42
C ASN A 183 -8.28 7.09 -0.34
N GLN A 184 -9.13 7.96 0.22
CA GLN A 184 -10.34 8.42 -0.45
C GLN A 184 -10.01 9.28 -1.68
N ASN A 185 -9.07 10.22 -1.55
CA ASN A 185 -8.62 11.07 -2.65
C ASN A 185 -7.96 10.25 -3.77
N TYR A 186 -7.17 9.23 -3.43
CA TYR A 186 -6.59 8.29 -4.38
C TYR A 186 -7.68 7.57 -5.18
N ASN A 187 -8.66 6.97 -4.50
CA ASN A 187 -9.76 6.25 -5.17
C ASN A 187 -10.59 7.16 -6.08
N ASN A 188 -10.83 8.41 -5.67
CA ASN A 188 -11.51 9.40 -6.50
C ASN A 188 -10.68 9.80 -7.73
N SER A 189 -9.37 9.99 -7.54
CA SER A 189 -8.46 10.36 -8.63
C SER A 189 -8.30 9.21 -9.64
N TYR A 190 -8.23 7.97 -9.16
CA TYR A 190 -8.18 6.78 -10.01
C TYR A 190 -9.42 6.66 -10.91
N LYS A 191 -10.62 6.80 -10.32
CA LYS A 191 -11.88 6.83 -11.08
C LYS A 191 -11.94 7.98 -12.08
N ARG A 192 -11.37 9.15 -11.77
CA ARG A 192 -11.31 10.26 -12.74
C ARG A 192 -10.36 9.93 -13.88
N ALA A 193 -9.17 9.44 -13.57
CA ALA A 193 -8.17 9.05 -14.56
C ALA A 193 -8.71 8.01 -15.56
N SER A 194 -9.49 7.02 -15.09
CA SER A 194 -10.05 5.98 -15.96
C SER A 194 -11.14 6.45 -16.93
N ASN A 195 -11.64 7.69 -16.78
CA ASN A 195 -12.73 8.24 -17.59
C ASN A 195 -12.27 9.33 -18.57
N ILE A 196 -10.96 9.61 -18.62
CA ILE A 196 -10.39 10.67 -19.46
C ILE A 196 -9.79 10.05 -20.71
N ASN A 197 -10.09 10.66 -21.86
CA ASN A 197 -9.46 10.28 -23.12
C ASN A 197 -7.99 10.70 -23.12
N GLU A 198 -7.16 9.95 -23.83
CA GLU A 198 -5.74 10.27 -23.90
C GLU A 198 -5.48 11.66 -24.49
N ASP A 199 -4.56 12.39 -23.86
CA ASP A 199 -4.09 13.71 -24.29
C ASP A 199 -2.57 13.85 -24.03
N GLU A 200 -2.04 15.05 -24.27
CA GLU A 200 -0.61 15.35 -24.13
C GLU A 200 -0.06 15.17 -22.70
N LEU A 201 -0.93 15.16 -21.68
CA LEU A 201 -0.56 14.99 -20.28
C LEU A 201 -0.77 13.55 -19.79
N SER A 202 -1.31 12.65 -20.61
CA SER A 202 -1.59 11.26 -20.21
C SER A 202 -0.38 10.55 -19.60
N SER A 203 0.79 10.62 -20.24
CA SER A 203 1.99 9.95 -19.74
C SER A 203 2.39 10.44 -18.35
N LYS A 204 2.29 11.76 -18.11
CA LYS A 204 2.58 12.38 -16.82
C LYS A 204 1.55 12.01 -15.76
N ARG A 205 0.27 11.92 -16.14
CA ARG A 205 -0.81 11.44 -15.25
C ARG A 205 -0.57 9.98 -14.84
N ILE A 206 -0.15 9.13 -15.77
CA ILE A 206 0.21 7.74 -15.47
C ILE A 206 1.40 7.70 -14.52
N GLU A 207 2.44 8.50 -14.77
CA GLU A 207 3.64 8.53 -13.92
C GLU A 207 3.31 8.91 -12.47
N ILE A 208 2.58 10.00 -12.23
CA ILE A 208 2.19 10.36 -10.85
C ILE A 208 1.18 9.37 -10.26
N PHE A 209 0.32 8.77 -11.09
CA PHE A 209 -0.64 7.76 -10.63
C PHE A 209 0.08 6.55 -10.01
N MET A 210 1.16 6.09 -10.64
CA MET A 210 1.98 5.01 -10.13
C MET A 210 2.56 5.33 -8.74
N GLU A 211 3.02 6.55 -8.53
CA GLU A 211 3.53 7.00 -7.22
C GLU A 211 2.42 7.10 -6.15
N TYR A 212 1.23 7.58 -6.53
CA TYR A 212 0.07 7.59 -5.63
C TYR A 212 -0.40 6.18 -5.28
N MET A 213 -0.43 5.27 -6.24
CA MET A 213 -0.79 3.87 -6.03
C MET A 213 0.22 3.18 -5.10
N ASN A 214 1.51 3.41 -5.28
CA ASN A 214 2.55 2.91 -4.40
C ASN A 214 2.32 3.41 -2.96
N THR A 215 2.14 4.73 -2.80
CA THR A 215 1.88 5.35 -1.50
C THR A 215 0.58 4.84 -0.87
N TYR A 216 -0.46 4.60 -1.67
CA TYR A 216 -1.73 4.05 -1.20
C TYR A 216 -1.53 2.70 -0.51
N TYR A 217 -0.81 1.76 -1.12
CA TYR A 217 -0.57 0.46 -0.50
C TYR A 217 0.29 0.55 0.77
N LEU A 218 1.28 1.43 0.78
CA LEU A 218 2.05 1.74 2.01
C LEU A 218 1.12 2.16 3.15
N MET A 219 0.23 3.12 2.87
CA MET A 219 -0.69 3.65 3.88
C MET A 219 -1.73 2.62 4.32
N VAL A 220 -2.20 1.74 3.43
CA VAL A 220 -3.13 0.66 3.80
C VAL A 220 -2.50 -0.32 4.79
N PHE A 221 -1.26 -0.74 4.57
CA PHE A 221 -0.57 -1.65 5.49
C PHE A 221 -0.31 -0.98 6.85
N LEU A 222 0.14 0.27 6.85
CA LEU A 222 0.35 1.01 8.10
C LEU A 222 -0.95 1.24 8.87
N LEU A 223 -2.04 1.56 8.16
CA LEU A 223 -3.37 1.72 8.76
C LEU A 223 -3.83 0.44 9.47
N GLU A 224 -3.64 -0.72 8.84
CA GLU A 224 -4.00 -2.01 9.43
C GLU A 224 -3.28 -2.25 10.76
N LEU A 225 -1.96 -1.98 10.79
CA LEU A 225 -1.14 -2.15 11.97
C LEU A 225 -1.48 -1.15 13.07
N ILE A 226 -1.92 0.07 12.73
CA ILE A 226 -2.41 1.04 13.70
C ILE A 226 -3.74 0.57 14.30
N LEU A 227 -4.65 0.06 13.46
CA LEU A 227 -6.01 -0.31 13.87
C LEU A 227 -6.11 -1.66 14.57
N ILE A 228 -5.09 -2.53 14.45
CA ILE A 228 -5.11 -3.81 15.15
C ILE A 228 -5.11 -3.64 16.67
N TYR A 229 -4.42 -2.64 17.19
CA TYR A 229 -4.37 -2.34 18.62
C TYR A 229 -5.77 -2.02 19.18
N PRO A 230 -6.51 -1.00 18.70
CA PRO A 230 -7.85 -0.71 19.21
C PRO A 230 -8.83 -1.86 18.96
N LEU A 231 -8.69 -2.63 17.88
CA LEU A 231 -9.52 -3.83 17.64
C LEU A 231 -9.28 -4.90 18.71
N GLN A 232 -8.03 -5.29 18.95
CA GLN A 232 -7.70 -6.34 19.91
C GLN A 232 -8.06 -5.96 21.35
N GLU A 233 -7.89 -4.70 21.72
CA GLU A 233 -8.23 -4.19 23.05
C GLU A 233 -9.74 -3.91 23.23
N GLY A 234 -10.57 -4.14 22.21
CA GLY A 234 -12.02 -3.96 22.30
C GLY A 234 -12.46 -2.49 22.30
N MET A 235 -11.59 -1.58 21.89
CA MET A 235 -11.91 -0.16 21.66
C MET A 235 -12.65 0.04 20.33
N MET A 236 -12.50 -0.93 19.42
CA MET A 236 -13.15 -1.01 18.12
C MET A 236 -13.72 -2.41 17.92
N ASN A 237 -14.88 -2.53 17.26
CA ASN A 237 -15.43 -3.82 16.86
C ASN A 237 -15.02 -4.18 15.42
N GLN A 238 -15.18 -5.46 15.06
CA GLN A 238 -14.78 -5.96 13.73
C GLN A 238 -15.50 -5.22 12.59
N GLN A 239 -16.80 -4.91 12.74
CA GLN A 239 -17.56 -4.22 11.70
C GLN A 239 -16.99 -2.82 11.41
N VAL A 240 -16.60 -2.08 12.44
CA VAL A 240 -15.98 -0.76 12.28
C VAL A 240 -14.61 -0.90 11.63
N PHE A 241 -13.81 -1.88 12.06
CA PHE A 241 -12.52 -2.18 11.43
C PHE A 241 -12.68 -2.48 9.94
N ASP A 242 -13.61 -3.36 9.57
CA ASP A 242 -13.87 -3.76 8.19
C ASP A 242 -14.37 -2.58 7.33
N ASN A 243 -15.13 -1.65 7.91
CA ASN A 243 -15.60 -0.45 7.22
C ASN A 243 -14.49 0.57 6.96
N ILE A 244 -13.48 0.63 7.83
CA ILE A 244 -12.36 1.57 7.72
C ILE A 244 -11.30 1.00 6.77
N MET A 245 -11.02 -0.30 6.86
CA MET A 245 -9.96 -0.94 6.11
C MET A 245 -10.30 -1.06 4.62
N PRO A 246 -9.50 -0.47 3.71
CA PRO A 246 -9.70 -0.69 2.29
C PRO A 246 -9.50 -2.15 1.91
N ASN A 247 -10.36 -2.66 1.03
CA ASN A 247 -10.20 -4.00 0.49
C ASN A 247 -9.14 -3.99 -0.63
N ILE A 248 -8.16 -4.87 -0.56
CA ILE A 248 -7.15 -5.05 -1.60
C ILE A 248 -7.55 -6.27 -2.42
N VAL A 249 -8.23 -6.03 -3.54
CA VAL A 249 -8.63 -7.07 -4.49
C VAL A 249 -8.09 -6.68 -5.86
N LEU A 250 -7.37 -7.58 -6.50
CA LEU A 250 -6.80 -7.36 -7.84
C LEU A 250 -7.84 -7.62 -8.93
N TYR A 251 -8.71 -8.62 -8.71
CA TYR A 251 -9.76 -9.04 -9.63
C TYR A 251 -11.11 -9.04 -8.93
N ASN A 252 -12.04 -8.19 -9.41
CA ASN A 252 -13.44 -8.15 -9.00
C ASN A 252 -14.33 -8.88 -10.01
#